data_AF-A0A661S1S4-F1
#
_entry.id   AF-A0A661S1S4-F1
#
_cell.length_a   1.000
_cell.length_b   1.000
_cell.length_c   1.000
_cell.angle_alpha   90.00
_cell.angle_beta   90.00
_cell.angle_gamma   90.00
#
_symmetry.space_group_name_H-M   'P 1'
#
loop_
_entity.id
_entity.type
_entity.pdbx_description
1 polymer ?
#
loop_
_entity_poly.entity_id
_entity_poly.type
_entity_poly.pdbx_seq_one_letter_code
_entity_poly.pdbx_strand_id
1 'polypeptide(L)'
;LILRLDKLLDVSSCVEKEEMYLLLPKHTSPPFGLLISRIIDVVAVPLTLSENSHIEDGIIGTAIVKDRMTLFPDIWRLLEKAAPEWNADQRSGISDYRILLVEDTAFFRHLVKGYLESENYEVDTAENGLKALELIEEADFDLIVSDIEMPEMDGWTFLRQMRSSDRYSHIPVLALTALDSPENSEKEKGVAFNAYEQKMDRERLLASVAQLLNS
;
A
#
# COMPACT_ATOMS: atom_id res chain seq x y z
N LEU A 1 -11.48 2.77 -18.21
CA LEU A 1 -12.67 2.34 -17.44
C LEU A 1 -13.27 3.53 -16.69
N ILE A 2 -14.60 3.69 -16.62
CA ILE A 2 -15.24 4.68 -15.73
C ILE A 2 -15.89 3.93 -14.58
N LEU A 3 -15.42 4.20 -13.37
CA LEU A 3 -15.91 3.63 -12.14
C LEU A 3 -17.06 4.45 -11.56
N ARG A 4 -18.09 3.74 -11.11
CA ARG A 4 -19.23 4.26 -10.37
C ARG A 4 -19.28 3.58 -9.01
N LEU A 5 -18.91 4.31 -7.96
CA LEU A 5 -18.84 3.76 -6.59
C LEU A 5 -20.19 3.22 -6.11
N ASP A 6 -21.29 3.87 -6.51
CA ASP A 6 -22.66 3.46 -6.22
C ASP A 6 -23.11 2.15 -6.91
N LYS A 7 -22.26 1.57 -7.77
CA LYS A 7 -22.47 0.26 -8.38
C LYS A 7 -21.61 -0.83 -7.77
N LEU A 8 -20.65 -0.45 -6.92
CA LEU A 8 -19.64 -1.37 -6.38
C LEU A 8 -19.67 -1.44 -4.85
N LEU A 9 -20.22 -0.42 -4.20
CA LEU A 9 -20.35 -0.27 -2.75
C LEU A 9 -21.82 -0.09 -2.37
N ASP A 10 -22.18 -0.46 -1.13
CA ASP A 10 -23.51 -0.19 -0.57
C ASP A 10 -23.63 1.26 -0.11
N VAL A 11 -23.66 2.17 -1.08
CA VAL A 11 -23.78 3.61 -0.86
C VAL A 11 -24.95 4.19 -1.63
N SER A 12 -25.39 5.39 -1.22
CA SER A 12 -26.44 6.11 -1.93
C SER A 12 -26.11 6.29 -3.41
N SER A 13 -27.11 6.10 -4.27
CA SER A 13 -26.93 6.23 -5.72
C SER A 13 -26.40 7.61 -6.12
N CYS A 14 -25.48 7.61 -7.07
CA CYS A 14 -24.94 8.83 -7.65
C CYS A 14 -26.03 9.46 -8.53
N VAL A 15 -26.58 10.59 -8.07
CA VAL A 15 -27.61 11.34 -8.80
C VAL A 15 -27.00 11.98 -10.04
N GLU A 16 -27.52 11.64 -11.21
CA GLU A 16 -27.09 12.22 -12.48
C GLU A 16 -27.51 13.69 -12.57
N LYS A 17 -26.57 14.52 -13.05
CA LYS A 17 -26.74 15.96 -13.23
C LYS A 17 -26.27 16.35 -14.64
N GLU A 18 -26.65 17.54 -15.09
CA GLU A 18 -26.18 18.10 -16.37
C GLU A 18 -24.65 18.17 -16.44
N GLU A 19 -24.01 18.49 -15.31
CA GLU A 19 -22.56 18.48 -15.16
C GLU A 19 -22.13 17.42 -14.14
N MET A 20 -21.20 16.57 -14.56
CA MET A 20 -20.58 15.53 -13.74
C MET A 20 -19.06 15.71 -13.81
N TYR A 21 -18.38 15.30 -12.74
CA TYR A 21 -16.92 15.38 -12.64
C TYR A 21 -16.31 13.99 -12.83
N LEU A 22 -15.15 13.94 -13.46
CA LEU A 22 -14.36 12.72 -13.61
C LEU A 22 -12.99 12.95 -12.96
N LEU A 23 -12.70 12.22 -11.87
CA LEU A 23 -11.36 12.22 -11.28
C LEU A 23 -10.50 11.23 -12.06
N LEU A 24 -9.43 11.74 -12.67
CA LEU A 24 -8.48 10.97 -13.48
C LEU A 24 -7.11 10.93 -12.77
N PRO A 25 -6.72 9.78 -12.20
CA PRO A 25 -5.37 9.58 -11.69
C PRO A 25 -4.32 9.77 -12.80
N LYS A 26 -3.18 10.38 -12.46
CA LYS A 26 -2.17 10.80 -13.46
C LYS A 26 -1.22 9.69 -13.93
N HIS A 27 -1.15 8.56 -13.22
CA HIS A 27 -0.19 7.47 -13.49
C HIS A 27 -0.83 6.12 -13.20
N THR A 28 -1.73 5.68 -14.08
CA THR A 28 -2.39 4.36 -13.97
C THR A 28 -2.51 3.74 -15.35
N SER A 29 -1.98 2.54 -15.53
CA SER A 29 -2.08 1.80 -16.79
C SER A 29 -2.83 0.48 -16.67
N PRO A 30 -3.91 0.28 -17.46
CA PRO A 30 -4.72 1.25 -18.17
C PRO A 30 -5.36 2.39 -17.34
N PRO A 31 -5.72 3.49 -18.02
CA PRO A 31 -6.36 4.62 -17.38
C PRO A 31 -7.80 4.29 -16.94
N PHE A 32 -8.14 4.76 -15.75
CA PHE A 32 -9.51 4.78 -15.25
C PHE A 32 -9.90 6.16 -14.76
N GLY A 33 -11.21 6.37 -14.59
CA GLY A 33 -11.74 7.59 -13.97
C GLY A 33 -12.84 7.27 -12.98
N LEU A 34 -12.90 8.01 -11.87
CA LEU A 34 -13.98 7.93 -10.90
C LEU A 34 -15.04 8.98 -11.24
N LEU A 35 -16.27 8.55 -11.51
CA LEU A 35 -17.38 9.47 -11.79
C LEU A 35 -17.94 10.04 -10.48
N ILE A 36 -18.00 11.37 -10.38
CA ILE A 36 -18.35 12.10 -9.17
C ILE A 36 -19.42 13.15 -9.49
N SER A 37 -20.46 13.24 -8.65
CA SER A 37 -21.57 14.20 -8.83
C SER A 37 -21.31 15.60 -8.27
N ARG A 38 -20.29 15.75 -7.41
CA ARG A 38 -19.81 17.03 -6.86
C ARG A 38 -18.47 16.84 -6.14
N ILE A 39 -17.61 17.85 -6.20
CA ILE A 39 -16.45 17.97 -5.31
C ILE A 39 -16.89 18.85 -4.14
N ILE A 40 -16.80 18.32 -2.91
CA ILE A 40 -17.16 19.09 -1.70
C ILE A 40 -15.99 20.00 -1.31
N ASP A 41 -14.78 19.45 -1.25
CA ASP A 41 -13.59 20.16 -0.79
C ASP A 41 -12.29 19.41 -1.14
N VAL A 42 -11.15 20.08 -0.98
CA VAL A 42 -9.79 19.50 -1.02
C VAL A 42 -9.08 19.86 0.28
N VAL A 43 -8.72 18.85 1.07
CA VAL A 43 -8.22 19.05 2.44
C VAL A 43 -6.93 18.26 2.61
N ALA A 44 -5.91 18.88 3.23
CA ALA A 44 -4.69 18.21 3.66
C ALA A 44 -4.75 18.00 5.17
N VAL A 45 -4.96 16.75 5.60
CA VAL A 45 -4.95 16.34 7.02
C VAL A 45 -4.23 15.00 7.16
N PRO A 46 -3.58 14.75 8.32
CA PRO A 46 -3.09 13.40 8.64
C PRO A 46 -4.25 12.41 8.60
N LEU A 47 -4.06 11.29 7.91
CA LEU A 47 -5.11 10.28 7.76
C LEU A 47 -4.93 9.20 8.82
N THR A 48 -5.79 9.19 9.83
CA THR A 48 -5.88 8.09 10.81
C THR A 48 -7.15 7.31 10.54
N LEU A 49 -7.02 6.10 10.00
CA LEU A 49 -8.16 5.23 9.77
C LEU A 49 -8.49 4.41 11.01
N SER A 50 -9.78 4.23 11.25
CA SER A 50 -10.30 3.28 12.22
C SER A 50 -10.72 1.99 11.49
N GLU A 51 -10.18 0.85 11.97
CA GLU A 51 -10.44 -0.50 11.42
C GLU A 51 -11.63 -1.20 12.12
N ASN A 52 -12.18 -0.62 13.19
CA ASN A 52 -13.09 -1.28 14.16
C ASN A 52 -14.57 -1.41 13.73
N SER A 53 -14.89 -1.17 12.47
CA SER A 53 -16.26 -1.29 11.93
C SER A 53 -16.22 -2.26 10.77
N HIS A 54 -17.12 -3.25 10.72
CA HIS A 54 -17.30 -4.19 9.59
C HIS A 54 -16.87 -3.56 8.26
N ILE A 55 -15.62 -3.82 7.86
CA ILE A 55 -15.05 -3.22 6.66
C ILE A 55 -15.70 -3.95 5.50
N GLU A 56 -16.57 -3.25 4.78
CA GLU A 56 -17.20 -3.79 3.57
C GLU A 56 -16.14 -3.98 2.48
N ASP A 57 -16.28 -5.05 1.69
CA ASP A 57 -15.38 -5.37 0.58
C ASP A 57 -15.32 -4.23 -0.46
N GLY A 58 -14.20 -3.50 -0.48
CA GLY A 58 -13.98 -2.30 -1.29
C GLY A 58 -13.80 -1.00 -0.49
N ILE A 59 -13.74 -1.08 0.85
CA ILE A 59 -13.43 0.04 1.76
C ILE A 59 -12.12 -0.27 2.50
N ILE A 60 -11.19 0.70 2.56
CA ILE A 60 -9.94 0.58 3.34
C ILE A 60 -10.22 0.85 4.82
N GLY A 61 -11.11 1.80 5.11
CA GLY A 61 -11.51 2.14 6.47
C GLY A 61 -12.29 3.45 6.53
N THR A 62 -12.41 3.99 7.74
CA THR A 62 -13.12 5.25 7.96
C THR A 62 -12.29 6.24 8.76
N ALA A 63 -12.45 7.53 8.45
CA ALA A 63 -11.81 8.62 9.17
C ALA A 63 -12.78 9.79 9.37
N ILE A 64 -12.51 10.63 10.39
CA ILE A 64 -13.25 11.88 10.58
C ILE A 64 -12.54 12.98 9.79
N VAL A 65 -13.22 13.53 8.78
CA VAL A 65 -12.74 14.65 7.98
C VAL A 65 -13.74 15.80 8.11
N LYS A 66 -13.30 16.94 8.62
CA LYS A 66 -14.17 18.12 8.88
C LYS A 66 -15.43 17.77 9.68
N ASP A 67 -15.23 17.09 10.82
CA ASP A 67 -16.29 16.65 11.73
C ASP A 67 -17.32 15.70 11.11
N ARG A 68 -16.96 15.02 10.02
CA ARG A 68 -17.80 14.03 9.35
C ARG A 68 -17.07 12.71 9.18
N MET A 69 -17.74 11.63 9.56
CA MET A 69 -17.27 10.28 9.21
C MET A 69 -17.23 10.13 7.69
N THR A 70 -16.08 9.73 7.17
CA THR A 70 -15.78 9.63 5.75
C THR A 70 -15.25 8.22 5.47
N LEU A 71 -15.83 7.57 4.46
CA LEU A 71 -15.38 6.28 3.97
C LEU A 71 -14.19 6.49 3.03
N PHE A 72 -13.15 5.69 3.21
CA PHE A 72 -11.99 5.67 2.32
C PHE A 72 -12.09 4.43 1.41
N PRO A 73 -12.47 4.60 0.13
CA PRO A 73 -12.64 3.47 -0.77
C PRO A 73 -11.28 2.87 -1.14
N ASP A 74 -11.25 1.54 -1.21
CA ASP A 74 -10.12 0.81 -1.79
C ASP A 74 -10.25 0.83 -3.31
N ILE A 75 -9.68 1.87 -3.92
CA ILE A 75 -9.80 2.07 -5.36
C ILE A 75 -9.26 0.88 -6.14
N TRP A 76 -8.19 0.23 -5.67
CA TRP A 76 -7.61 -0.90 -6.39
C TRP A 76 -8.55 -2.09 -6.34
N ARG A 77 -9.02 -2.47 -5.15
CA ARG A 77 -10.00 -3.54 -4.98
C ARG A 77 -11.28 -3.31 -5.80
N LEU A 78 -11.74 -2.07 -5.87
CA LEU A 78 -12.91 -1.70 -6.66
C LEU A 78 -12.67 -1.83 -8.17
N LEU A 79 -11.46 -1.55 -8.65
CA LEU A 79 -11.09 -1.77 -10.05
C LEU A 79 -11.06 -3.27 -10.37
N GLU A 80 -10.52 -4.11 -9.48
CA GLU A 80 -10.52 -5.57 -9.68
C GLU A 80 -11.94 -6.13 -9.82
N LYS A 81 -12.88 -5.60 -9.00
CA LYS A 81 -14.29 -5.98 -9.06
C LYS A 81 -14.97 -5.51 -10.34
N ALA A 82 -14.64 -4.30 -10.81
CA ALA A 82 -15.28 -3.67 -11.95
C ALA A 82 -14.74 -4.15 -13.31
N ALA A 83 -13.47 -4.53 -13.37
CA ALA A 83 -12.80 -5.04 -14.56
C ALA A 83 -11.88 -6.21 -14.20
N PRO A 84 -12.43 -7.41 -13.90
CA PRO A 84 -11.65 -8.59 -13.54
C PRO A 84 -10.63 -9.00 -14.61
N GLU A 85 -10.93 -8.69 -15.88
CA GLU A 85 -10.04 -8.91 -17.03
C GLU A 85 -8.71 -8.16 -16.91
N TRP A 86 -8.69 -7.06 -16.16
CA TRP A 86 -7.51 -6.24 -16.00
C TRP A 86 -6.41 -6.97 -15.20
N ASN A 87 -6.79 -7.94 -14.38
CA ASN A 87 -5.88 -8.83 -13.65
C ASN A 87 -5.82 -10.24 -14.27
N ALA A 88 -6.55 -10.52 -15.36
CA ALA A 88 -6.69 -11.88 -15.89
C ALA A 88 -5.42 -12.40 -16.58
N ASP A 89 -4.62 -11.52 -17.18
CA ASP A 89 -3.36 -11.90 -17.85
C ASP A 89 -2.17 -12.05 -16.87
N GLN A 90 -2.29 -11.58 -15.62
CA GLN A 90 -1.19 -11.65 -14.61
C GLN A 90 -1.41 -12.69 -13.51
N ARG A 91 -2.55 -13.40 -13.49
CA ARG A 91 -2.82 -14.53 -12.56
C ARG A 91 -2.12 -15.83 -13.00
N SER A 92 -0.84 -15.75 -13.31
CA SER A 92 -0.02 -16.91 -13.67
C SER A 92 0.61 -17.50 -12.40
N GLY A 93 -0.16 -18.28 -11.65
CA GLY A 93 0.33 -19.07 -10.51
C GLY A 93 0.27 -18.35 -9.16
N ILE A 94 0.19 -19.15 -8.09
CA ILE A 94 0.49 -18.70 -6.73
C ILE A 94 1.99 -18.35 -6.73
N SER A 95 2.35 -17.14 -6.30
CA SER A 95 3.76 -16.80 -6.10
C SER A 95 4.23 -17.53 -4.85
N ASP A 96 5.33 -18.28 -4.94
CA ASP A 96 5.92 -18.96 -3.77
C ASP A 96 6.65 -17.97 -2.83
N TYR A 97 6.69 -16.68 -3.19
CA TYR A 97 7.36 -15.64 -2.42
C TYR A 97 6.48 -15.07 -1.31
N ARG A 98 7.05 -15.02 -0.10
CA ARG A 98 6.46 -14.43 1.09
C ARG A 98 7.13 -13.10 1.42
N ILE A 99 6.33 -12.04 1.52
CA ILE A 99 6.78 -10.68 1.77
C ILE A 99 6.33 -10.24 3.15
N LEU A 100 7.24 -9.66 3.94
CA LEU A 100 6.90 -8.96 5.17
C LEU A 100 6.77 -7.45 4.90
N LEU A 101 5.57 -6.91 5.08
CA LEU A 101 5.30 -5.47 4.99
C LEU A 101 5.33 -4.85 6.40
N VAL A 102 6.20 -3.87 6.62
CA VAL A 102 6.36 -3.15 7.89
C VAL A 102 5.92 -1.70 7.72
N GLU A 103 4.78 -1.33 8.29
CA GLU A 103 4.16 -0.01 8.11
C GLU A 103 3.23 0.29 9.30
N ASP A 104 3.44 1.43 9.96
CA ASP A 104 2.72 1.84 11.16
C ASP A 104 1.29 2.30 10.83
N THR A 105 1.14 2.99 9.71
CA THR A 105 -0.12 3.57 9.32
C THR A 105 -1.02 2.53 8.66
N ALA A 106 -2.10 2.17 9.36
CA ALA A 106 -3.15 1.27 8.89
C ALA A 106 -3.55 1.45 7.42
N PHE A 107 -3.75 2.71 6.99
CA PHE A 107 -4.08 3.05 5.61
C PHE A 107 -3.03 2.58 4.61
N PHE A 108 -1.76 2.97 4.82
CA PHE A 108 -0.68 2.62 3.92
C PHE A 108 -0.37 1.12 3.97
N ARG A 109 -0.48 0.50 5.16
CA ARG A 109 -0.30 -0.93 5.32
C ARG A 109 -1.30 -1.72 4.49
N HIS A 110 -2.59 -1.37 4.56
CA HIS A 110 -3.63 -1.99 3.73
C HIS A 110 -3.43 -1.70 2.24
N LEU A 111 -3.10 -0.46 1.88
CA LEU A 111 -2.89 -0.05 0.50
C LEU A 111 -1.76 -0.84 -0.17
N VAL A 112 -0.58 -0.87 0.47
CA VAL A 112 0.60 -1.56 -0.06
C VAL A 112 0.40 -3.07 -0.03
N LYS A 113 -0.23 -3.62 1.02
CA LYS A 113 -0.61 -5.03 1.06
C LYS A 113 -1.47 -5.40 -0.15
N GLY A 114 -2.51 -4.61 -0.44
CA GLY A 114 -3.37 -4.84 -1.60
C GLY A 114 -2.63 -4.78 -2.94
N TYR A 115 -1.62 -3.92 -3.06
CA TYR A 115 -0.76 -3.90 -4.26
C TYR A 115 0.00 -5.22 -4.41
N LEU A 116 0.65 -5.69 -3.35
CA LEU A 116 1.46 -6.90 -3.36
C LEU A 116 0.59 -8.16 -3.57
N GLU A 117 -0.53 -8.27 -2.87
CA GLU A 117 -1.46 -9.39 -3.02
C GLU A 117 -2.10 -9.45 -4.42
N SER A 118 -2.26 -8.30 -5.09
CA SER A 118 -2.75 -8.27 -6.49
C SER A 118 -1.79 -8.93 -7.48
N GLU A 119 -0.51 -9.09 -7.13
CA GLU A 119 0.50 -9.85 -7.88
C GLU A 119 0.69 -11.29 -7.35
N ASN A 120 -0.24 -11.78 -6.51
CA ASN A 120 -0.28 -13.12 -5.89
C ASN A 120 0.86 -13.44 -4.91
N TYR A 121 1.52 -12.44 -4.32
CA TYR A 121 2.47 -12.65 -3.21
C TYR A 121 1.73 -13.00 -1.90
N GLU A 122 2.32 -13.85 -1.05
CA GLU A 122 1.88 -14.02 0.34
C GLU A 122 2.41 -12.84 1.17
N VAL A 123 1.54 -12.10 1.85
CA VAL A 123 1.92 -10.87 2.55
C VAL A 123 1.54 -10.91 4.03
N ASP A 124 2.55 -10.98 4.88
CA ASP A 124 2.39 -10.71 6.31
C ASP A 124 2.66 -9.25 6.60
N THR A 125 2.05 -8.74 7.67
CA THR A 125 2.17 -7.33 8.04
C THR A 125 2.60 -7.12 9.48
N ALA A 126 3.48 -6.16 9.71
CA ALA A 126 3.88 -5.66 11.02
C ALA A 126 3.58 -4.15 11.13
N GLU A 127 3.12 -3.72 12.31
CA GLU A 127 2.81 -2.31 12.57
C GLU A 127 4.01 -1.49 13.06
N ASN A 128 5.16 -2.13 13.32
CA ASN A 128 6.40 -1.46 13.68
C ASN A 128 7.60 -2.42 13.54
N GLY A 129 8.81 -1.89 13.70
CA GLY A 129 10.05 -2.67 13.61
C GLY A 129 10.21 -3.76 14.67
N LEU A 130 9.65 -3.59 15.88
CA LEU A 130 9.70 -4.63 16.93
C LEU A 130 8.88 -5.84 16.52
N LYS A 131 7.65 -5.61 16.05
CA LYS A 131 6.76 -6.69 15.60
C LYS A 131 7.31 -7.39 14.36
N ALA A 132 7.99 -6.65 13.48
CA ALA A 132 8.67 -7.22 12.34
C ALA A 132 9.80 -8.18 12.75
N LEU A 133 10.60 -7.83 13.76
CA LEU A 133 11.64 -8.72 14.28
C LEU A 133 11.05 -10.00 14.87
N GLU A 134 9.96 -9.91 15.64
CA GLU A 134 9.24 -11.09 16.15
C GLU A 134 8.80 -12.02 15.01
N LEU A 135 8.21 -11.46 13.95
CA LEU A 135 7.72 -12.26 12.81
C LEU A 135 8.85 -12.95 12.04
N ILE A 136 10.00 -12.27 11.85
CA ILE A 136 11.18 -12.83 11.16
C ILE A 136 11.80 -14.00 11.96
N GLU A 137 11.58 -14.06 13.28
CA GLU A 137 12.00 -15.21 14.08
C GLU A 137 11.09 -16.44 13.86
N GLU A 138 9.79 -16.20 13.63
CA GLU A 138 8.75 -17.22 13.52
C GLU A 138 8.61 -17.80 12.10
N ALA A 139 8.93 -17.03 11.06
CA ALA A 139 8.78 -17.42 9.66
C ALA A 139 9.93 -16.90 8.79
N ASP A 140 10.16 -17.57 7.66
CA ASP A 140 11.12 -17.12 6.65
C ASP A 140 10.41 -16.23 5.61
N PHE A 141 11.10 -15.20 5.13
CA PHE A 141 10.60 -14.22 4.17
C PHE A 141 11.63 -14.02 3.05
N ASP A 142 11.13 -13.80 1.84
CA ASP A 142 11.95 -13.59 0.64
C ASP A 142 12.27 -12.11 0.41
N LEU A 143 11.41 -11.22 0.91
CA LEU A 143 11.58 -9.78 0.80
C LEU A 143 10.93 -9.09 2.00
N ILE A 144 11.55 -8.01 2.46
CA ILE A 144 10.92 -7.09 3.40
C ILE A 144 10.66 -5.77 2.70
N VAL A 145 9.44 -5.26 2.83
CA VAL A 145 9.05 -3.93 2.40
C VAL A 145 8.77 -3.12 3.66
N SER A 146 9.57 -2.09 3.94
CA SER A 146 9.50 -1.36 5.20
C SER A 146 9.34 0.13 4.97
N ASP A 147 8.45 0.76 5.72
CA ASP A 147 8.51 2.20 5.92
C ASP A 147 9.82 2.59 6.60
N ILE A 148 10.28 3.80 6.31
CA ILE A 148 11.42 4.42 6.99
C ILE A 148 10.98 5.08 8.30
N GLU A 149 9.87 5.81 8.27
CA GLU A 149 9.45 6.71 9.34
C GLU A 149 8.35 6.10 10.20
N MET A 150 8.75 5.24 11.15
CA MET A 150 7.83 4.59 12.08
C MET A 150 8.05 5.02 13.54
N PRO A 151 6.99 5.08 14.36
CA PRO A 151 7.10 5.24 15.81
C PRO A 151 7.74 4.00 16.45
N GLU A 152 8.24 4.17 17.67
CA GLU A 152 8.92 3.15 18.50
C GLU A 152 10.26 2.66 17.94
N MET A 153 10.28 2.16 16.70
CA MET A 153 11.48 1.71 15.98
C MET A 153 11.38 2.11 14.50
N ASP A 154 12.23 3.04 14.08
CA ASP A 154 12.32 3.45 12.68
C ASP A 154 12.89 2.32 11.79
N GLY A 155 12.61 2.40 10.48
CA GLY A 155 13.02 1.37 9.52
C GLY A 155 14.54 1.17 9.45
N TRP A 156 15.33 2.21 9.77
CA TRP A 156 16.78 2.10 9.84
C TRP A 156 17.26 1.27 11.03
N THR A 157 16.64 1.47 12.19
CA THR A 157 16.96 0.77 13.43
C THR A 157 16.54 -0.68 13.32
N PHE A 158 15.35 -0.93 12.79
CA PHE A 158 14.88 -2.26 12.41
C PHE A 158 15.88 -2.95 11.48
N LEU A 159 16.25 -2.32 10.35
CA LEU A 159 17.19 -2.90 9.38
C LEU A 159 18.55 -3.21 10.01
N ARG A 160 19.09 -2.34 10.87
CA ARG A 160 20.36 -2.61 11.56
C ARG A 160 20.29 -3.80 12.50
N GLN A 161 19.21 -3.91 13.29
CA GLN A 161 19.02 -5.05 14.19
C GLN A 161 18.82 -6.33 13.39
N MET A 162 18.03 -6.28 12.32
CA MET A 162 17.84 -7.38 11.39
C MET A 162 19.20 -7.85 10.82
N ARG A 163 20.01 -6.94 10.27
CA ARG A 163 21.32 -7.28 9.68
C ARG A 163 22.36 -7.77 10.70
N SER A 164 22.12 -7.65 12.01
CA SER A 164 23.04 -8.17 13.04
C SER A 164 22.98 -9.69 13.21
N SER A 165 21.97 -10.35 12.65
CA SER A 165 21.84 -11.81 12.66
C SER A 165 22.14 -12.40 11.29
N ASP A 166 23.04 -13.37 11.24
CA ASP A 166 23.42 -14.07 10.00
C ASP A 166 22.25 -14.80 9.33
N ARG A 167 21.21 -15.16 10.11
CA ARG A 167 20.05 -15.90 9.60
C ARG A 167 19.25 -15.08 8.59
N TYR A 168 19.07 -13.79 8.82
CA TYR A 168 18.20 -12.93 8.00
C TYR A 168 18.94 -11.71 7.44
N SER A 169 20.25 -11.62 7.64
CA SER A 169 21.10 -10.56 7.09
C SER A 169 21.23 -10.56 5.57
N HIS A 170 20.69 -11.55 4.87
CA HIS A 170 20.70 -11.65 3.41
C HIS A 170 19.38 -11.23 2.74
N ILE A 171 18.27 -11.15 3.49
CA ILE A 171 16.94 -10.84 2.93
C ILE A 171 16.94 -9.43 2.33
N PRO A 172 16.55 -9.22 1.05
CA PRO A 172 16.47 -7.88 0.47
C PRO A 172 15.43 -7.04 1.22
N VAL A 173 15.70 -5.74 1.36
CA VAL A 173 14.77 -4.79 1.99
C VAL A 173 14.53 -3.60 1.07
N LEU A 174 13.27 -3.43 0.67
CA LEU A 174 12.75 -2.27 -0.05
C LEU A 174 12.25 -1.24 0.96
N ALA A 175 12.78 -0.01 0.90
CA ALA A 175 12.28 1.10 1.70
C ALA A 175 11.09 1.77 1.00
N LEU A 176 10.07 2.11 1.79
CA LEU A 176 8.98 2.97 1.38
C LEU A 176 9.14 4.37 1.97
N THR A 177 8.87 5.38 1.16
CA THR A 177 8.93 6.80 1.56
C THR A 177 7.65 7.54 1.15
N ALA A 178 7.26 8.54 1.94
CA ALA A 178 6.18 9.47 1.60
C ALA A 178 6.65 10.67 0.75
N LEU A 179 7.97 10.85 0.56
CA LEU A 179 8.57 11.99 -0.14
C LEU A 179 9.29 11.58 -1.44
N ASP A 180 9.45 12.54 -2.37
CA ASP A 180 10.13 12.37 -3.67
C ASP A 180 11.64 12.06 -3.59
N SER A 181 12.26 12.12 -2.40
CA SER A 181 13.67 11.77 -2.24
C SER A 181 14.02 11.38 -0.80
N PRO A 182 14.75 10.27 -0.58
CA PRO A 182 15.52 10.07 0.65
C PRO A 182 16.82 10.88 0.52
N GLU A 183 16.76 12.22 0.51
CA GLU A 183 17.87 13.01 -0.03
C GLU A 183 19.19 12.94 0.76
N ASN A 184 19.27 12.40 2.00
CA ASN A 184 20.50 12.62 2.78
C ASN A 184 20.96 11.57 3.82
N SER A 185 20.37 10.37 3.89
CA SER A 185 20.71 9.45 5.02
C SER A 185 21.45 8.16 4.66
N GLU A 186 21.60 7.82 3.38
CA GLU A 186 22.12 6.50 2.95
C GLU A 186 23.56 6.19 3.38
N LYS A 187 24.42 7.21 3.54
CA LYS A 187 25.86 7.00 3.79
C LYS A 187 26.28 7.08 5.26
N GLU A 188 25.47 7.70 6.12
CA GLU A 188 25.87 7.95 7.51
C GLU A 188 25.64 6.75 8.44
N LYS A 189 24.86 5.75 8.00
CA LYS A 189 24.34 4.69 8.87
C LYS A 189 24.97 3.31 8.71
N GLY A 190 25.85 3.10 7.72
CA GLY A 190 26.60 1.86 7.50
C GLY A 190 25.79 0.63 7.08
N VAL A 191 24.48 0.78 6.90
CA VAL A 191 23.53 -0.25 6.45
C VAL A 191 22.57 0.42 5.48
N ALA A 192 22.41 -0.14 4.28
CA ALA A 192 21.60 0.44 3.22
C ALA A 192 20.44 -0.49 2.86
N PHE A 193 19.27 0.10 2.57
CA PHE A 193 18.20 -0.58 1.87
C PHE A 193 18.64 -0.95 0.45
N ASN A 194 18.01 -1.97 -0.12
CA ASN A 194 18.33 -2.45 -1.45
C ASN A 194 17.69 -1.58 -2.56
N ALA A 195 16.55 -0.96 -2.27
CA ALA A 195 15.85 -0.02 -3.14
C ALA A 195 14.97 0.93 -2.31
N TYR A 196 14.48 2.01 -2.93
CA TYR A 196 13.59 3.00 -2.31
C TYR A 196 12.47 3.37 -3.26
N GLU A 197 11.23 3.31 -2.80
CA GLU A 197 10.06 3.64 -3.60
C GLU A 197 9.04 4.46 -2.82
N GLN A 198 8.19 5.18 -3.55
CA GLN A 198 7.09 5.92 -2.93
C GLN A 198 5.94 4.99 -2.58
N LYS A 199 5.36 5.15 -1.38
CA LYS A 199 4.19 4.38 -0.91
C LYS A 199 3.00 4.42 -1.89
N MET A 200 2.88 5.49 -2.67
CA MET A 200 1.75 5.73 -3.59
C MET A 200 2.02 5.37 -5.05
N ASP A 201 3.27 5.07 -5.43
CA ASP A 201 3.61 4.67 -6.80
C ASP A 201 3.56 3.15 -6.93
N ARG A 202 2.36 2.60 -7.17
CA ARG A 202 2.12 1.15 -7.31
C ARG A 202 3.03 0.54 -8.38
N GLU A 203 3.13 1.17 -9.55
CA GLU A 203 3.84 0.61 -10.70
C GLU A 203 5.33 0.46 -10.39
N ARG A 204 5.97 1.48 -9.81
CA ARG A 204 7.37 1.39 -9.40
C ARG A 204 7.60 0.45 -8.24
N LEU A 205 6.72 0.47 -7.22
CA LEU A 205 6.82 -0.43 -6.08
C LEU A 205 6.84 -1.89 -6.54
N LEU A 206 5.89 -2.28 -7.39
CA LEU A 206 5.81 -3.66 -7.88
C LEU A 206 6.96 -4.04 -8.80
N ALA A 207 7.44 -3.11 -9.64
CA ALA A 207 8.63 -3.34 -10.45
C ALA A 207 9.87 -3.59 -9.60
N SER A 208 10.08 -2.80 -8.55
CA SER A 208 11.21 -2.94 -7.62
C SER A 208 11.12 -4.22 -6.78
N VAL A 209 9.92 -4.61 -6.33
CA VAL A 209 9.67 -5.92 -5.68
C VAL A 209 10.07 -7.07 -6.60
N ALA A 210 9.56 -7.06 -7.83
CA ALA A 210 9.85 -8.12 -8.81
C ALA A 210 11.35 -8.18 -9.13
N GLN A 211 12.03 -7.04 -9.24
CA GLN A 211 13.48 -7.02 -9.48
C GLN A 211 14.25 -7.64 -8.31
N LEU A 212 13.92 -7.28 -7.06
CA LEU A 212 14.63 -7.79 -5.89
C LEU A 212 14.43 -9.28 -5.65
N LEU A 213 13.23 -9.81 -5.90
CA LEU A 213 12.94 -11.25 -5.75
C LEU A 213 13.63 -12.12 -6.82
N ASN A 214 13.97 -11.55 -7.97
CA ASN A 214 14.61 -12.25 -9.09
C ASN A 214 16.15 -12.03 -9.17
N SER A 215 16.74 -11.36 -8.17
CA SER A 215 18.17 -10.98 -8.16
C SER A 215 19.10 -12.02 -7.52
#